data_AF-A0A9D7HAZ2-F1
#
_entry.id   AF-A0A9D7HAZ2-F1
#
_cell.length_a   1.000
_cell.length_b   1.000
_cell.length_c   1.000
_cell.angle_alpha   90.00
_cell.angle_beta   90.00
_cell.angle_gamma   90.00
#
_symmetry.space_group_name_H-M   'P 1'
#
loop_
_entity.id
_entity.type
_entity.pdbx_description
1 polymer ?
#
loop_
_entity_poly.entity_id
_entity_poly.type
_entity_poly.pdbx_seq_one_letter_code
_entity_poly.pdbx_strand_id
1 'polypeptide(L)'
;MLNVTVADGDGDGVGDACDNCPAVSNVAQTNTDGDSEGDACDADDDNDGIADGTDTAPLNPDCVRMPMVMVAMIAPRTEVPSRPVPTTSQRTMVPTPTVMVSAIAAMATTTTTVLPTALTTLR
;
A
#
# COMPACT_ATOMS: atom_id res chain seq x y z
N MET A 1 17.65 -23.38 9.42
CA MET A 1 16.61 -22.40 9.07
C MET A 1 15.33 -22.92 9.70
N LEU A 2 14.72 -22.15 10.61
CA LEU A 2 13.58 -22.60 11.40
C LEU A 2 12.44 -23.06 10.49
N ASN A 3 12.01 -24.31 10.65
CA ASN A 3 10.75 -24.82 10.10
C ASN A 3 9.62 -24.39 11.03
N VAL A 4 9.34 -23.09 11.09
CA VAL A 4 8.06 -22.62 11.60
C VAL A 4 7.13 -22.70 10.40
N THR A 5 6.33 -23.75 10.32
CA THR A 5 5.10 -23.68 9.54
C THR A 5 4.26 -22.60 10.21
N VAL A 6 4.30 -21.38 9.67
CA VAL A 6 3.43 -20.32 10.17
C VAL A 6 2.01 -20.82 9.93
N ALA A 7 1.21 -20.87 10.98
CA ALA A 7 -0.20 -21.20 10.84
C ALA A 7 -0.85 -20.11 9.98
N ASP A 8 -1.75 -20.54 9.11
CA ASP A 8 -2.50 -19.71 8.16
C ASP A 8 -3.88 -20.34 8.11
N GLY A 9 -4.78 -19.80 8.93
CA GLY A 9 -6.09 -20.36 9.25
C GLY A 9 -7.10 -20.20 8.13
N ASP A 10 -6.98 -19.12 7.36
CA ASP A 10 -7.91 -18.78 6.28
C ASP A 10 -7.35 -19.05 4.87
N GLY A 11 -6.06 -19.35 4.77
CA GLY A 11 -5.38 -19.78 3.55
C GLY A 11 -5.07 -18.63 2.59
N ASP A 12 -4.95 -17.39 3.08
CA ASP A 12 -4.67 -16.23 2.25
C ASP A 12 -3.18 -16.01 1.95
N GLY A 13 -2.30 -16.77 2.62
CA GLY A 13 -0.85 -16.70 2.46
C GLY A 13 -0.15 -15.69 3.38
N VAL A 14 -0.89 -15.03 4.26
CA VAL A 14 -0.42 -14.31 5.44
C VAL A 14 -0.55 -15.26 6.62
N GLY A 15 0.44 -15.25 7.53
CA GLY A 15 0.41 -16.14 8.67
C GLY A 15 -0.33 -15.52 9.85
N ASP A 16 -1.13 -16.30 10.58
CA ASP A 16 -2.00 -15.90 11.71
C ASP A 16 -1.32 -14.95 12.72
N ALA A 17 -0.01 -15.08 12.92
CA ALA A 17 0.75 -14.26 13.86
C ALA A 17 1.02 -12.82 13.38
N CYS A 18 0.81 -12.55 12.09
CA CYS A 18 1.01 -11.26 11.44
C CYS A 18 -0.22 -10.87 10.59
N ASP A 19 -1.30 -11.63 10.70
CA ASP A 19 -2.54 -11.43 9.98
C ASP A 19 -3.48 -10.54 10.81
N ASN A 20 -3.91 -9.41 10.25
CA ASN A 20 -4.87 -8.52 10.89
C ASN A 20 -6.32 -9.03 10.81
N CYS A 21 -6.58 -10.10 10.07
CA CYS A 21 -7.85 -10.81 10.00
C CYS A 21 -7.69 -12.35 9.94
N PRO A 22 -7.22 -13.04 11.01
CA PRO A 22 -6.85 -14.48 11.00
C PRO A 22 -7.94 -15.51 10.62
N ALA A 23 -9.16 -15.05 10.35
CA ALA A 23 -10.31 -15.87 9.98
C ALA A 23 -10.96 -15.43 8.66
N VAL A 24 -10.46 -14.36 8.02
CA VAL A 24 -11.05 -13.75 6.83
C VAL A 24 -9.95 -13.39 5.85
N SER A 25 -9.85 -14.19 4.79
CA SER A 25 -8.81 -14.06 3.76
C SER A 25 -8.72 -12.64 3.19
N ASN A 26 -7.59 -11.97 3.42
CA ASN A 26 -7.33 -10.59 3.04
C ASN A 26 -5.83 -10.32 2.79
N VAL A 27 -5.28 -10.91 1.73
CA VAL A 27 -3.86 -10.81 1.32
C VAL A 27 -3.28 -9.38 1.33
N ALA A 28 -4.12 -8.37 1.12
CA ALA A 28 -3.72 -6.97 1.12
C ALA A 28 -3.43 -6.39 2.51
N GLN A 29 -3.93 -7.02 3.58
CA GLN A 29 -3.73 -6.64 4.99
C GLN A 29 -3.95 -5.13 5.21
N THR A 30 -4.98 -4.59 4.55
CA THR A 30 -5.36 -3.19 4.70
C THR A 30 -6.00 -3.01 6.07
N ASN A 31 -5.68 -1.89 6.70
CA ASN A 31 -6.17 -1.46 8.00
C ASN A 31 -6.12 0.08 7.94
N THR A 32 -7.29 0.68 7.72
CA THR A 32 -7.44 2.09 7.35
C THR A 32 -7.28 3.02 8.56
N ASP A 33 -7.75 2.62 9.72
CA ASP A 33 -7.71 3.40 10.96
C ASP A 33 -6.49 3.10 11.86
N GLY A 34 -5.81 1.98 11.62
CA GLY A 34 -4.62 1.52 12.30
C GLY A 34 -4.88 0.74 13.59
N ASP A 35 -6.07 0.18 13.81
CA ASP A 35 -6.39 -0.56 15.03
C ASP A 35 -5.95 -2.04 14.99
N SER A 36 -6.55 -2.92 15.80
CA SER A 36 -6.19 -4.34 15.84
C SER A 36 -6.81 -5.19 14.73
N GLU A 37 -7.87 -4.70 14.09
CA GLU A 37 -8.63 -5.39 13.06
C GLU A 37 -8.24 -4.84 11.67
N GLY A 38 -8.34 -5.65 10.63
CA GLY A 38 -8.15 -5.19 9.25
C GLY A 38 -9.48 -4.88 8.57
N ASP A 39 -9.47 -4.08 7.50
CA ASP A 39 -10.68 -3.68 6.74
C ASP A 39 -11.54 -4.87 6.25
N ALA A 40 -10.99 -6.08 6.24
CA ALA A 40 -11.74 -7.28 5.84
C ALA A 40 -12.58 -7.90 6.97
N CYS A 41 -12.25 -7.61 8.23
CA CYS A 41 -12.88 -8.16 9.42
C CYS A 41 -13.30 -7.11 10.45
N ASP A 42 -12.98 -5.84 10.21
CA ASP A 42 -13.56 -4.69 10.88
C ASP A 42 -15.00 -4.44 10.38
N ALA A 43 -15.80 -3.76 11.19
CA ALA A 43 -17.16 -3.33 10.86
C ALA A 43 -17.29 -1.80 10.77
N ASP A 44 -16.20 -1.07 11.05
CA ASP A 44 -16.06 0.39 11.01
C ASP A 44 -14.62 0.74 10.58
N ASP A 45 -14.32 0.54 9.29
CA ASP A 45 -12.94 0.54 8.74
C ASP A 45 -12.17 1.86 8.99
N ASP A 46 -12.86 2.98 9.25
CA ASP A 46 -12.24 4.28 9.55
C ASP A 46 -12.45 4.76 11.00
N ASN A 47 -13.10 3.95 11.83
CA ASN A 47 -13.38 4.17 13.24
C ASN A 47 -14.03 5.54 13.53
N ASP A 48 -14.91 5.98 12.62
CA ASP A 48 -15.64 7.25 12.74
C ASP A 48 -16.92 7.15 13.59
N GLY A 49 -17.29 5.91 13.95
CA GLY A 49 -18.46 5.57 14.76
C GLY A 49 -19.71 5.25 13.94
N ILE A 50 -19.61 5.17 12.61
CA ILE A 50 -20.66 4.77 11.69
C ILE A 50 -20.23 3.48 10.97
N ALA A 51 -20.85 2.35 11.34
CA ALA A 51 -20.53 1.06 10.72
C ALA A 51 -20.67 1.07 9.17
N ASP A 52 -19.78 0.34 8.48
CA ASP A 52 -19.60 0.37 7.02
C ASP A 52 -20.89 0.12 6.23
N GLY A 53 -21.74 -0.77 6.74
CA GLY A 53 -23.02 -1.11 6.12
C GLY A 53 -24.01 0.07 6.06
N THR A 54 -23.76 1.12 6.84
CA THR A 54 -24.54 2.35 6.90
C THR A 54 -23.76 3.60 6.55
N ASP A 55 -22.43 3.51 6.45
CA ASP A 55 -21.60 4.63 6.12
C ASP A 55 -21.49 4.87 4.61
N THR A 56 -21.45 6.14 4.22
CA THR A 56 -21.37 6.57 2.81
C THR A 56 -19.92 6.63 2.32
N ALA A 57 -18.95 6.60 3.21
CA ALA A 57 -17.54 6.63 2.87
C ALA A 57 -16.69 5.82 3.86
N PRO A 58 -16.83 4.48 3.85
CA PRO A 58 -16.34 3.61 4.94
C PRO A 58 -14.83 3.68 5.24
N LEU A 59 -14.03 4.30 4.36
CA LEU A 59 -12.58 4.41 4.49
C LEU A 59 -12.11 5.84 4.76
N ASN A 60 -13.01 6.76 5.10
CA ASN A 60 -12.72 8.17 5.23
C ASN A 60 -13.42 8.78 6.45
N PRO A 61 -12.70 8.93 7.58
CA PRO A 61 -13.31 9.30 8.85
C PRO A 61 -13.80 10.75 8.88
N ASP A 62 -13.36 11.58 7.92
CA ASP A 62 -13.82 12.95 7.76
C ASP A 62 -15.16 13.05 7.01
N CYS A 63 -15.64 11.96 6.42
CA CYS A 63 -16.90 11.89 5.69
C CYS A 63 -18.10 11.47 6.57
N VAL A 64 -17.92 11.40 7.89
CA VAL A 64 -19.01 11.64 8.82
C VAL A 64 -19.69 12.94 8.44
N ARG A 65 -20.94 12.84 8.04
CA ARG A 65 -21.85 13.96 7.83
C ARG A 65 -21.67 14.98 8.96
N MET A 66 -20.91 16.03 8.66
CA MET A 66 -20.60 17.25 9.42
C MET A 66 -21.15 17.30 10.87
N PRO A 67 -20.28 17.61 11.85
CA PRO A 67 -20.28 17.07 13.21
C PRO A 67 -21.57 17.31 14.01
N MET A 68 -21.93 16.32 14.83
CA MET A 68 -22.80 16.46 16.02
C MET A 68 -22.13 17.29 17.15
N VAL A 69 -21.31 18.31 16.81
CA VAL A 69 -20.80 19.31 17.75
C VAL A 69 -21.29 20.69 17.30
N MET A 70 -22.60 20.86 17.36
CA MET A 70 -23.30 22.14 17.21
C MET A 70 -24.26 22.36 18.39
N VAL A 71 -23.76 22.25 19.64
CA VAL A 71 -24.43 22.89 20.80
C VAL A 71 -23.40 23.56 21.71
N ALA A 72 -22.76 24.61 21.20
CA ALA A 72 -22.32 25.75 22.00
C ALA A 72 -22.45 27.01 21.12
N MET A 73 -23.61 27.65 21.23
CA MET A 73 -23.93 28.92 20.63
C MET A 73 -22.94 30.01 21.10
N ILE A 74 -22.64 30.96 20.19
CA ILE A 74 -21.95 32.26 20.33
C ILE A 74 -20.46 32.31 19.91
N ALA A 75 -20.22 32.40 18.60
CA ALA A 75 -19.19 33.27 18.02
C ALA A 75 -19.76 33.90 16.73
N PRO A 76 -19.70 35.23 16.54
CA PRO A 76 -20.26 35.85 15.35
C PRO A 76 -19.41 35.44 14.15
N ARG A 77 -20.08 35.19 13.02
CA ARG A 77 -19.46 35.03 11.71
C ARG A 77 -18.56 36.23 11.42
N THR A 78 -17.25 36.11 11.64
CA THR A 78 -16.27 36.88 10.88
C THR A 78 -15.74 35.97 9.81
N GLU A 79 -16.12 36.31 8.58
CA GLU A 79 -15.66 35.79 7.31
C GLU A 79 -14.30 35.09 7.39
N VAL A 80 -14.28 33.80 7.00
CA VAL A 80 -13.04 33.17 6.59
C VAL A 80 -12.55 33.94 5.37
N PRO A 81 -11.36 34.57 5.39
CA PRO A 81 -10.84 35.23 4.21
C PRO A 81 -10.66 34.15 3.14
N SER A 82 -11.39 34.30 2.04
CA SER A 82 -11.35 33.45 0.86
C SER A 82 -9.89 33.28 0.43
N ARG A 83 -9.28 32.14 0.79
CA ARG A 83 -7.99 31.75 0.23
C ARG A 83 -8.22 31.59 -1.28
N PRO A 84 -7.46 32.27 -2.15
CA PRO A 84 -7.68 32.18 -3.58
C PRO A 84 -7.53 30.72 -4.02
N VAL A 85 -8.60 30.16 -4.59
CA VAL A 85 -8.59 28.85 -5.25
C VAL A 85 -7.65 28.97 -6.44
N PRO A 86 -6.56 28.19 -6.54
CA PRO A 86 -5.77 28.17 -7.75
C PRO A 86 -6.57 27.44 -8.82
N THR A 87 -7.31 28.19 -9.62
CA THR A 87 -7.85 27.72 -10.90
C THR A 87 -6.69 27.62 -11.88
N THR A 88 -5.98 26.50 -11.93
CA THR A 88 -5.38 25.92 -13.14
C THR A 88 -4.86 24.52 -12.83
N SER A 89 -5.47 23.56 -13.51
CA SER A 89 -4.93 22.26 -13.87
C SER A 89 -3.39 22.20 -13.96
N GLN A 90 -2.73 21.69 -12.93
CA GLN A 90 -1.40 21.10 -13.08
C GLN A 90 -1.30 19.84 -12.23
N ARG A 91 -1.58 18.72 -12.90
CA ARG A 91 -1.00 17.41 -12.57
C ARG A 91 0.50 17.53 -12.77
N THR A 92 1.23 18.05 -11.78
CA THR A 92 2.66 17.79 -11.66
C THR A 92 2.81 16.38 -11.14
N MET A 93 2.98 15.47 -12.09
CA MET A 93 3.48 14.12 -11.90
C MET A 93 4.75 14.20 -11.05
N VAL A 94 4.64 13.89 -9.77
CA VAL A 94 5.79 13.56 -8.93
C VAL A 94 6.38 12.29 -9.54
N PRO A 95 7.64 12.29 -10.05
CA PRO A 95 8.27 11.04 -10.39
C PRO A 95 8.45 10.25 -9.11
N THR A 96 7.76 9.12 -9.01
CA THR A 96 8.08 8.05 -8.06
C THR A 96 9.58 7.78 -8.08
N PRO A 97 10.27 7.66 -6.93
CA PRO A 97 11.64 7.18 -6.93
C PRO A 97 11.63 5.74 -7.45
N THR A 98 12.09 5.55 -8.69
CA THR A 98 12.42 4.22 -9.22
C THR A 98 13.40 3.58 -8.25
N VAL A 99 12.96 2.49 -7.62
CA VAL A 99 13.78 1.59 -6.82
C VAL A 99 15.08 1.32 -7.59
N MET A 100 16.20 1.74 -7.00
CA MET A 100 17.54 1.33 -7.42
C MET A 100 17.67 -0.17 -7.14
N VAL A 101 17.17 -1.00 -8.06
CA VAL A 101 17.44 -2.44 -8.06
C VAL A 101 18.94 -2.60 -8.29
N SER A 102 19.61 -3.18 -7.29
CA SER A 102 21.02 -3.53 -7.34
C SER A 102 21.31 -4.40 -8.56
N ALA A 103 22.02 -3.82 -9.53
CA ALA A 103 22.66 -4.59 -10.59
C ALA A 103 23.79 -5.40 -9.96
N ILE A 104 23.50 -6.67 -9.69
CA ILE A 104 24.50 -7.68 -9.36
C ILE A 104 25.42 -7.79 -10.57
N ALA A 105 26.67 -7.38 -10.40
CA ALA A 105 27.69 -7.42 -11.44
C ALA A 105 27.99 -8.87 -11.83
N ALA A 106 27.47 -9.32 -12.97
CA ALA A 106 27.95 -10.53 -13.62
C ALA A 106 29.29 -10.19 -14.29
N MET A 107 30.39 -10.62 -13.67
CA MET A 107 31.73 -10.54 -14.25
C MET A 107 31.79 -11.49 -15.47
N ALA A 108 31.68 -10.93 -16.67
CA ALA A 108 31.96 -11.66 -17.90
C ALA A 108 33.47 -11.83 -18.03
N THR A 109 33.99 -13.00 -17.65
CA THR A 109 35.37 -13.41 -17.93
C THR A 109 35.54 -13.67 -19.43
N THR A 110 36.27 -12.81 -20.11
CA THR A 110 36.74 -13.06 -21.48
C THR A 110 37.97 -13.97 -21.43
N THR A 111 37.79 -15.25 -21.73
CA THR A 111 38.91 -16.15 -22.04
C THR A 111 38.97 -16.30 -23.56
N THR A 112 39.81 -15.47 -24.18
CA THR A 112 40.18 -15.62 -25.60
C THR A 112 41.12 -16.81 -25.72
N THR A 113 40.59 -17.96 -26.10
CA THR A 113 41.42 -19.13 -26.41
C THR A 113 42.04 -18.97 -27.80
N VAL A 114 43.36 -19.08 -27.83
CA VAL A 114 44.23 -18.94 -28.99
C VAL A 114 44.17 -20.20 -29.86
N LEU A 115 44.26 -20.00 -31.18
CA LEU A 115 44.56 -20.91 -32.30
C LEU A 115 45.44 -22.13 -31.94
N PRO A 116 45.34 -23.27 -32.65
CA PRO A 116 46.23 -23.45 -33.81
C PRO A 116 45.62 -24.14 -35.04
N THR A 117 46.19 -23.75 -36.18
CA THR A 117 46.43 -24.48 -37.43
C THR A 117 46.43 -26.01 -37.39
N ALA A 118 45.79 -26.64 -38.38
CA ALA A 118 46.35 -27.73 -39.22
C ALA A 118 45.30 -28.13 -40.26
N LEU A 119 45.52 -27.90 -41.55
CA LEU A 119 46.26 -28.78 -42.47
C LEU A 119 45.45 -30.03 -42.87
N THR A 120 45.25 -30.18 -44.18
CA THR A 120 45.37 -31.42 -44.99
C THR A 120 44.19 -31.62 -45.96
N THR A 121 44.42 -31.21 -47.20
CA THR A 121 44.39 -32.04 -48.42
C THR A 121 43.51 -33.31 -48.39
N LEU A 122 42.62 -33.49 -49.37
CA LEU A 122 42.77 -34.52 -50.42
C LEU A 122 41.54 -34.59 -51.35
N ARG A 123 41.85 -34.46 -52.64
CA ARG A 123 41.27 -35.11 -53.84
C ARG A 123 39.89 -34.71 -54.32
#